data_AF-A0A927D1B8-F1
#
_entry.id   AF-A0A927D1B8-F1
#
_cell.length_a   1.000
_cell.length_b   1.000
_cell.length_c   1.000
_cell.angle_alpha   90.00
_cell.angle_beta   90.00
_cell.angle_gamma   90.00
#
_symmetry.space_group_name_H-M   'P 1'
#
loop_
_entity.id
_entity.type
_entity.pdbx_description
1 polymer ?
#
loop_
_entity_poly.entity_id
_entity_poly.type
_entity_poly.pdbx_seq_one_letter_code
_entity_poly.pdbx_strand_id
1 'polypeptide(L)' 'REIKRYMTYYNHYRYQWKLNKMTPVQYRDHLNQAA' A
#
# COMPACT_ATOMS: atom_id res chain seq x y z
N ARG A 1 17.06 -4.21 -10.89
CA ARG A 1 16.92 -2.96 -10.07
C ARG A 1 15.54 -2.32 -10.24
N GLU A 2 14.96 -2.35 -11.43
CA GLU A 2 13.65 -1.73 -11.74
C GLU A 2 12.48 -2.38 -11.00
N ILE A 3 12.42 -3.72 -10.93
CA ILE A 3 11.36 -4.45 -10.22
C ILE A 3 11.28 -4.03 -8.74
N LYS A 4 12.43 -3.87 -8.07
CA LYS A 4 12.47 -3.42 -6.67
C LYS A 4 11.88 -2.02 -6.51
N ARG A 5 12.22 -1.10 -7.42
CA ARG A 5 11.66 0.26 -7.41
C ARG A 5 10.16 0.25 -7.69
N TYR A 6 9.71 -0.57 -8.64
CA TYR A 6 8.29 -0.75 -8.93
C TYR A 6 7.53 -1.30 -7.70
N MET A 7 8.07 -2.33 -7.05
CA MET A 7 7.50 -2.90 -5.83
C MET A 7 7.42 -1.87 -4.69
N THR A 8 8.49 -1.11 -4.44
CA THR A 8 8.47 -0.04 -3.43
C THR A 8 7.41 1.00 -3.79
N TYR A 9 7.34 1.44 -5.05
CA TYR A 9 6.35 2.41 -5.48
C TYR A 9 4.92 1.92 -5.30
N TYR A 10 4.65 0.70 -5.75
CA TYR A 10 3.32 0.12 -5.64
C TYR A 10 2.88 -0.04 -4.18
N ASN A 11 3.78 -0.51 -3.31
CA ASN A 11 3.44 -0.79 -1.92
C ASN A 11 3.34 0.46 -1.04
N HIS A 12 4.16 1.49 -1.29
CA HIS A 12 4.29 2.64 -0.40
C HIS A 12 3.73 3.95 -0.95
N TYR A 13 3.59 4.11 -2.26
CA TYR A 13 3.26 5.41 -2.85
C TYR A 13 2.00 5.39 -3.73
N ARG A 14 1.51 4.20 -4.13
CA ARG A 14 0.29 4.07 -4.95
C ARG A 14 -0.97 4.07 -4.07
N TYR A 15 -1.66 5.21 -4.00
CA TYR A 15 -2.93 5.33 -3.29
C TYR A 15 -4.11 4.69 -4.03
N GLN A 16 -4.88 3.85 -3.35
CA GLN A 16 -6.03 3.13 -3.91
C GLN A 16 -7.34 3.84 -3.59
N TRP A 17 -7.97 4.44 -4.61
CA TRP A 17 -9.22 5.20 -4.46
C TRP A 17 -10.37 4.39 -3.88
N LYS A 18 -10.48 3.11 -4.21
CA LYS A 18 -11.51 2.20 -3.68
C LYS A 18 -11.27 1.78 -2.22
N LEU A 19 -10.06 1.97 -1.70
CA LEU A 19 -9.67 1.58 -0.35
C LEU A 19 -9.37 2.83 0.48
N ASN A 20 -10.32 3.77 0.52
CA ASN A 20 -10.23 5.00 1.30
C ASN A 20 -8.97 5.84 1.04
N LYS A 21 -8.40 5.74 -0.18
CA LYS A 21 -7.15 6.41 -0.55
C LYS A 21 -5.99 6.04 0.38
N MET A 22 -5.85 4.77 0.74
CA MET A 22 -4.68 4.24 1.47
C MET A 22 -3.67 3.59 0.51
N THR A 23 -2.41 3.52 0.93
CA THR A 23 -1.39 2.68 0.27
C THR A 23 -1.56 1.22 0.69
N PRO A 24 -1.07 0.24 -0.09
CA PRO A 24 -1.17 -1.17 0.28
C PRO A 24 -0.63 -1.48 1.68
N VAL A 25 0.49 -0.87 2.08
CA VAL A 25 1.06 -1.06 3.43
C VAL A 25 0.15 -0.47 4.50
N GLN A 26 -0.34 0.76 4.32
CA GLN A 26 -1.27 1.38 5.27
C GLN A 26 -2.57 0.58 5.41
N TYR A 27 -3.10 0.07 4.31
CA TYR A 27 -4.31 -0.75 4.34
C TYR A 27 -4.10 -2.05 5.10
N ARG A 28 -2.95 -2.71 4.90
CA ARG A 28 -2.58 -3.91 5.66
C ARG A 28 -2.49 -3.64 7.16
N ASP A 29 -1.81 -2.56 7.55
CA ASP A 29 -1.63 -2.23 8.96
C ASP A 29 -2.96 -1.84 9.62
N HIS A 30 -3.84 -1.13 8.89
CA HIS A 30 -5.21 -0.86 9.33
C HIS A 30 -6.02 -2.15 9.57
N LEU A 31 -5.94 -3.13 8.65
CA LEU A 31 -6.61 -4.43 8.84
C LEU A 31 -6.06 -5.20 10.03
N ASN A 32 -4.75 -5.17 10.26
CA ASN A 32 -4.12 -5.83 11.41
C ASN A 32 -4.47 -5.17 12.75
N GLN A 33 -4.79 -3.87 12.77
CA GLN A 33 -5.26 -3.16 13.95
C GLN A 33 -6.76 -3.35 14.21
N ALA A 34 -7.53 -3.68 13.17
CA ALA A 34 -8.96 -3.94 13.26
C ALA A 34 -9.29 -5.40 13.63
N ALA A 35 -8.30 -6.30 13.58
CA ALA A 35 -8.39 -7.70 14.01
C ALA A 35 -8.08 -7.85 15.50
#